data_AF-A0A9D1R6I7-F1
#
_entry.id   AF-A0A9D1R6I7-F1
#
_cell.length_a   1.000
_cell.length_b   1.000
_cell.length_c   1.000
_cell.angle_alpha   90.00
_cell.angle_beta   90.00
_cell.angle_gamma   90.00
#
_symmetry.space_group_name_H-M   'P 1'
#
loop_
_entity.id
_entity.type
_entity.pdbx_description
1 polymer ?
#
loop_
_entity_poly.entity_id
_entity_poly.type
_entity_poly.pdbx_seq_one_letter_code
_entity_poly.pdbx_strand_id
1 'polypeptide(L)'
;MGNNTAAAYNGTEIYTSDILRLADEYMDHELDEKRREDIYNNPSIFMSMILYISDNIVKPDNNDIELLDNIFNIYIRLCTKYNMLPTLECFSILIKVNPGTLSDWGSGALRSNVYYDFKGNYIKDFPAWRLNHQNEQYRAEPSTAHAEAVKKWKNICKNFLINSLQNSRGTDANKIFIAKAAYGMVETAPIPVQNREQHRTAEQIAADYGPQEALPGDVEPDF
;
A
#
# COMPACT_ATOMS: atom_id res chain seq x y z
N MET A 1 -25.31 -3.37 1.68
CA MET A 1 -24.07 -3.71 2.41
C MET A 1 -23.48 -4.95 1.76
N GLY A 2 -22.18 -4.95 1.43
CA GLY A 2 -21.53 -6.13 0.84
C GLY A 2 -21.32 -7.20 1.90
N ASN A 3 -21.88 -8.39 1.68
CA ASN A 3 -21.78 -9.54 2.57
C ASN A 3 -20.31 -9.90 2.83
N ASN A 4 -19.91 -9.90 4.09
CA ASN A 4 -18.63 -10.47 4.54
C ASN A 4 -18.72 -11.99 4.74
N THR A 5 -19.88 -12.55 4.47
CA THR A 5 -20.23 -13.96 4.62
C THR A 5 -20.06 -14.68 3.28
N ALA A 6 -19.77 -15.98 3.34
CA ALA A 6 -19.84 -16.88 2.20
C ALA A 6 -21.07 -17.79 2.34
N ALA A 7 -21.71 -18.12 1.23
CA ALA A 7 -22.82 -19.07 1.23
C ALA A 7 -22.28 -20.50 1.41
N ALA A 8 -22.70 -21.17 2.47
CA ALA A 8 -22.49 -22.60 2.65
C ALA A 8 -23.37 -23.41 1.69
N TYR A 9 -23.04 -24.70 1.51
CA TYR A 9 -23.76 -25.62 0.62
C TYR A 9 -25.28 -25.70 0.90
N ASN A 10 -25.70 -25.41 2.12
CA ASN A 10 -27.10 -25.40 2.56
C ASN A 10 -27.76 -24.00 2.51
N GLY A 11 -27.10 -23.00 1.93
CA GLY A 11 -27.60 -21.62 1.86
C GLY A 11 -27.40 -20.78 3.13
N THR A 12 -26.73 -21.31 4.15
CA THR A 12 -26.38 -20.53 5.37
C THR A 12 -25.21 -19.60 5.10
N GLU A 13 -25.32 -18.34 5.50
CA GLU A 13 -24.22 -17.38 5.42
C GLU A 13 -23.25 -17.59 6.59
N ILE A 14 -21.99 -17.90 6.29
CA ILE A 14 -20.94 -18.17 7.29
C ILE A 14 -19.78 -17.19 7.11
N TYR A 15 -19.30 -16.63 8.21
CA TYR A 15 -18.08 -15.84 8.23
C TYR A 15 -16.86 -16.72 7.97
N THR A 16 -16.02 -16.32 7.02
CA THR A 16 -14.76 -17.02 6.71
C THR A 16 -13.61 -16.61 7.63
N SER A 17 -13.81 -15.59 8.48
CA SER A 17 -12.85 -15.11 9.47
C SER A 17 -13.54 -14.33 10.59
N ASP A 18 -13.03 -14.47 11.81
CA ASP A 18 -13.47 -13.67 12.97
C ASP A 18 -13.27 -12.16 12.76
N ILE A 19 -12.23 -11.76 12.00
CA ILE A 19 -11.98 -10.34 11.69
C ILE A 19 -13.16 -9.73 10.93
N LEU A 20 -13.71 -10.49 9.97
CA LEU A 20 -14.84 -10.04 9.15
C LEU A 20 -16.14 -10.01 9.93
N ARG A 21 -16.32 -10.96 10.86
CA ARG A 21 -17.44 -10.99 11.81
C ARG A 21 -17.39 -9.78 12.75
N LEU A 22 -16.24 -9.52 13.35
CA LEU A 22 -16.02 -8.38 14.25
C LEU A 22 -16.16 -7.03 13.53
N ALA A 23 -15.78 -6.95 12.26
CA ALA A 23 -16.01 -5.76 11.45
C ALA A 23 -17.50 -5.45 11.27
N ASP A 24 -18.33 -6.46 10.98
CA ASP A 24 -19.78 -6.27 10.87
C ASP A 24 -20.41 -5.99 12.25
N GLU A 25 -19.94 -6.68 13.30
CA GLU A 25 -20.39 -6.44 14.69
C GLU A 25 -20.15 -4.98 15.10
N TYR A 26 -18.98 -4.43 14.81
CA TYR A 26 -18.67 -3.01 15.05
C TYR A 26 -19.61 -2.10 14.25
N MET A 27 -19.87 -2.42 12.98
CA MET A 27 -20.79 -1.63 12.16
C MET A 27 -22.20 -1.62 12.75
N ASP A 28 -22.70 -2.77 13.21
CA ASP A 28 -24.09 -2.91 13.64
C ASP A 28 -24.35 -2.46 15.09
N HIS A 29 -23.35 -2.55 15.97
CA HIS A 29 -23.53 -2.30 17.40
C HIS A 29 -22.80 -1.06 17.94
N GLU A 30 -21.68 -0.66 17.33
CA GLU A 30 -20.88 0.47 17.81
C GLU A 30 -21.15 1.78 17.05
N LEU A 31 -21.75 1.69 15.86
CA LEU A 31 -22.06 2.86 15.04
C LEU A 31 -23.56 3.13 14.95
N ASP A 32 -23.93 4.40 15.17
CA ASP A 32 -25.24 4.90 14.77
C ASP A 32 -25.40 4.93 13.24
N GLU A 33 -26.63 5.14 12.76
CA GLU A 33 -26.95 5.17 11.33
C GLU A 33 -26.10 6.17 10.54
N LYS A 34 -25.89 7.37 11.08
CA LYS A 34 -25.08 8.40 10.42
C LYS A 34 -23.61 7.98 10.31
N ARG A 35 -23.03 7.45 11.38
CA ARG A 35 -21.63 7.02 11.40
C ARG A 35 -21.38 5.81 10.51
N ARG A 36 -22.38 4.94 10.30
CA ARG A 36 -22.30 3.83 9.34
C ARG A 36 -22.21 4.32 7.90
N GLU A 37 -22.83 5.44 7.56
CA GLU A 37 -22.69 6.07 6.24
C GLU A 37 -21.35 6.78 6.11
N ASP A 38 -20.91 7.45 7.18
CA ASP A 38 -19.67 8.23 7.20
C ASP A 38 -18.39 7.39 7.21
N ILE A 39 -18.43 6.08 7.48
CA ILE A 39 -17.20 5.26 7.58
C ILE A 39 -16.38 5.24 6.28
N TYR A 40 -17.05 5.33 5.13
CA TYR A 40 -16.38 5.32 3.83
C TYR A 40 -15.57 6.59 3.64
N ASN A 41 -14.26 6.47 3.39
CA ASN A 41 -13.32 7.60 3.35
C ASN A 41 -13.12 8.33 4.69
N ASN A 42 -13.54 7.77 5.83
CA ASN A 42 -13.26 8.34 7.15
C ASN A 42 -12.22 7.54 7.96
N PRO A 43 -10.94 7.95 7.95
CA PRO A 43 -9.87 7.21 8.62
C PRO A 43 -10.07 7.06 10.12
N SER A 44 -10.77 7.99 10.77
CA SER A 44 -10.99 7.96 12.22
C SER A 44 -11.96 6.85 12.61
N ILE A 45 -13.09 6.73 11.89
CA ILE A 45 -14.07 5.67 12.13
C ILE A 45 -13.48 4.30 11.76
N PHE A 46 -12.77 4.22 10.63
CA PHE A 46 -12.09 3.00 10.23
C PHE A 46 -11.02 2.56 11.24
N MET A 47 -10.22 3.49 11.76
CA MET A 47 -9.22 3.17 12.77
C MET A 47 -9.86 2.65 14.07
N SER A 48 -11.01 3.22 14.45
CA SER A 48 -11.80 2.75 15.59
C SER A 48 -12.29 1.31 15.38
N MET A 49 -12.72 0.95 14.17
CA MET A 49 -13.06 -0.44 13.80
C MET A 49 -11.84 -1.37 13.90
N ILE A 50 -10.67 -0.93 13.42
CA ILE A 50 -9.43 -1.74 13.51
C ILE A 50 -9.03 -1.99 14.96
N LEU A 51 -9.16 -1.00 15.83
CA LEU A 51 -8.92 -1.15 17.26
C LEU A 51 -9.92 -2.13 17.89
N TYR A 52 -11.22 -1.98 17.58
CA TYR A 52 -12.25 -2.91 18.04
C TYR A 52 -11.94 -4.36 17.66
N ILE A 53 -11.57 -4.59 16.39
CA ILE A 53 -11.19 -5.92 15.92
C ILE A 53 -9.94 -6.40 16.67
N SER A 54 -8.91 -5.56 16.75
CA SER A 54 -7.67 -5.90 17.45
C SER A 54 -7.98 -6.36 18.88
N ASP A 55 -8.71 -5.57 19.66
CA ASP A 55 -9.04 -5.86 21.05
C ASP A 55 -9.74 -7.21 21.23
N ASN A 56 -10.57 -7.62 20.24
CA ASN A 56 -11.39 -8.82 20.32
C ASN A 56 -10.81 -10.06 19.63
N ILE A 57 -9.69 -9.97 18.90
CA ILE A 57 -8.99 -11.15 18.37
C ILE A 57 -7.90 -11.67 19.31
N VAL A 58 -7.69 -12.98 19.27
CA VAL A 58 -6.51 -13.62 19.86
C VAL A 58 -5.28 -13.13 19.10
N LYS A 59 -4.23 -12.73 19.83
CA LYS A 59 -2.97 -12.29 19.22
C LYS A 59 -2.40 -13.45 18.37
N PRO A 60 -2.16 -13.26 17.06
CA PRO A 60 -1.55 -14.29 16.23
C PRO A 60 -0.11 -14.58 16.69
N ASP A 61 0.35 -15.81 16.49
CA ASP A 61 1.76 -16.13 16.71
C ASP A 61 2.62 -15.38 15.68
N ASN A 62 3.59 -14.62 16.18
CA ASN A 62 4.52 -13.88 15.35
C ASN A 62 5.34 -14.79 14.41
N ASN A 63 5.48 -16.08 14.72
CA ASN A 63 6.21 -17.04 13.89
C ASN A 63 5.36 -17.67 12.78
N ASP A 64 4.03 -17.56 12.88
CA ASP A 64 3.10 -18.10 11.88
C ASP A 64 2.91 -17.10 10.73
N ILE A 65 3.89 -17.06 9.84
CA ILE A 65 3.90 -16.13 8.70
C ILE A 65 2.73 -16.37 7.74
N GLU A 66 2.28 -17.62 7.59
CA GLU A 66 1.13 -17.95 6.74
C GLU A 66 -0.15 -17.35 7.31
N LEU A 67 -0.38 -17.49 8.61
CA LEU A 67 -1.50 -16.85 9.30
C LEU A 67 -1.43 -15.33 9.18
N LEU A 68 -0.26 -14.72 9.42
CA LEU A 68 -0.09 -13.27 9.30
C LEU A 68 -0.35 -12.76 7.88
N ASP A 69 0.08 -13.50 6.84
CA ASP A 69 -0.19 -13.14 5.45
C ASP A 69 -1.70 -13.25 5.13
N ASN A 70 -2.37 -14.27 5.64
CA ASN A 70 -3.83 -14.42 5.52
C ASN A 70 -4.58 -13.26 6.21
N ILE A 71 -4.16 -12.87 7.41
CA ILE A 71 -4.71 -11.71 8.12
C ILE A 71 -4.45 -10.42 7.34
N PHE A 72 -3.26 -10.24 6.77
CA PHE A 72 -2.94 -9.10 5.90
C PHE A 72 -3.90 -9.04 4.70
N ASN A 73 -4.15 -10.17 4.03
CA ASN A 73 -5.07 -10.21 2.89
C ASN A 73 -6.51 -9.81 3.28
N ILE A 74 -6.99 -10.21 4.47
CA ILE A 74 -8.30 -9.78 5.00
C ILE A 74 -8.29 -8.27 5.29
N TYR A 75 -7.23 -7.76 5.90
CA TYR A 75 -7.05 -6.33 6.17
C TYR A 75 -7.09 -5.49 4.87
N ILE A 76 -6.41 -5.92 3.80
CA ILE A 76 -6.48 -5.24 2.51
C ILE A 76 -7.91 -5.19 1.95
N ARG A 77 -8.70 -6.26 2.15
CA ARG A 77 -10.11 -6.29 1.74
C ARG A 77 -10.95 -5.31 2.55
N LEU A 78 -10.72 -5.20 3.86
CA LEU A 78 -11.37 -4.19 4.70
C LEU A 78 -11.02 -2.77 4.24
N CYS A 79 -9.73 -2.49 4.02
CA CYS A 79 -9.30 -1.19 3.50
C CYS A 79 -10.01 -0.85 2.19
N THR A 80 -10.04 -1.80 1.26
CA THR A 80 -10.72 -1.62 -0.03
C THR A 80 -12.23 -1.37 0.14
N LYS A 81 -12.91 -2.16 1.00
CA LYS A 81 -14.35 -2.04 1.27
C LYS A 81 -14.73 -0.64 1.77
N TYR A 82 -13.90 -0.04 2.63
CA TYR A 82 -14.17 1.25 3.25
C TYR A 82 -13.42 2.44 2.61
N ASN A 83 -12.83 2.21 1.43
CA ASN A 83 -12.03 3.18 0.66
C ASN A 83 -10.86 3.81 1.46
N MET A 84 -10.11 2.96 2.16
CA MET A 84 -8.89 3.30 2.88
C MET A 84 -7.65 2.84 2.14
N LEU A 85 -6.58 3.61 2.27
CA LEU A 85 -5.26 3.14 1.85
C LEU A 85 -4.65 2.26 2.94
N PRO A 86 -4.26 1.02 2.62
CA PRO A 86 -3.62 0.14 3.58
C PRO A 86 -2.22 0.64 3.94
N THR A 87 -1.90 0.66 5.22
CA THR A 87 -0.55 0.92 5.76
C THR A 87 -0.07 -0.24 6.63
N LEU A 88 1.26 -0.42 6.72
CA LEU A 88 1.85 -1.37 7.66
C LEU A 88 1.64 -0.94 9.12
N GLU A 89 1.55 0.36 9.38
CA GLU A 89 1.28 0.91 10.71
C GLU A 89 -0.06 0.40 11.25
N CYS A 90 -1.14 0.60 10.48
CA CYS A 90 -2.48 0.16 10.86
C CYS A 90 -2.59 -1.37 10.90
N PHE A 91 -1.89 -2.07 9.97
CA PHE A 91 -1.80 -3.52 10.03
C PHE A 91 -1.12 -4.02 11.31
N SER A 92 -0.04 -3.38 11.75
CA SER A 92 0.68 -3.75 12.98
C SER A 92 -0.22 -3.66 14.22
N ILE A 93 -1.10 -2.66 14.25
CA ILE A 93 -2.09 -2.46 15.31
C ILE A 93 -3.13 -3.58 15.29
N LEU A 94 -3.64 -3.96 14.12
CA LEU A 94 -4.57 -5.07 13.96
C LEU A 94 -4.03 -6.37 14.56
N ILE A 95 -2.76 -6.69 14.32
CA ILE A 95 -2.12 -7.94 14.78
C ILE A 95 -1.42 -7.83 16.14
N LYS A 96 -1.53 -6.68 16.83
CA LYS A 96 -0.88 -6.43 18.14
C LYS A 96 0.64 -6.59 18.12
N VAL A 97 1.27 -6.10 17.06
CA VAL A 97 2.73 -6.09 16.86
C VAL A 97 3.22 -4.64 16.84
N ASN A 98 4.34 -4.36 17.48
CA ASN A 98 4.96 -3.03 17.44
C ASN A 98 5.43 -2.73 15.99
N PRO A 99 5.18 -1.54 15.43
CA PRO A 99 5.65 -1.17 14.09
C PRO A 99 7.16 -1.33 13.89
N GLY A 100 7.96 -1.11 14.93
CA GLY A 100 9.40 -1.35 14.94
C GLY A 100 9.76 -2.81 14.69
N THR A 101 8.99 -3.76 15.22
CA THR A 101 9.19 -5.19 14.97
C THR A 101 8.99 -5.55 13.50
N LEU A 102 7.98 -4.98 12.83
CA LEU A 102 7.83 -5.17 11.38
C LEU A 102 9.01 -4.56 10.61
N SER A 103 9.54 -3.43 11.07
CA SER A 103 10.72 -2.80 10.48
C SER A 103 11.98 -3.66 10.64
N ASP A 104 12.16 -4.27 11.81
CA ASP A 104 13.26 -5.20 12.09
C ASP A 104 13.16 -6.47 11.24
N TRP A 105 11.95 -6.99 11.02
CA TRP A 105 11.70 -8.09 10.10
C TRP A 105 12.05 -7.70 8.67
N GLY A 106 11.57 -6.54 8.20
CA GLY A 106 11.82 -6.06 6.84
C GLY A 106 13.31 -5.81 6.53
N SER A 107 14.07 -5.33 7.51
CA SER A 107 15.53 -5.17 7.43
C SER A 107 16.28 -6.50 7.61
N GLY A 108 15.63 -7.49 8.20
CA GLY A 108 16.24 -8.75 8.60
C GLY A 108 17.19 -8.60 9.80
N ALA A 109 17.01 -7.57 10.63
CA ALA A 109 17.73 -7.41 11.90
C ALA A 109 17.32 -8.47 12.93
N LEU A 110 16.04 -8.87 12.90
CA LEU A 110 15.54 -10.02 13.65
C LEU A 110 15.23 -11.16 12.68
N ARG A 111 15.90 -12.31 12.87
CA ARG A 111 15.67 -13.53 12.07
C ARG A 111 15.52 -14.71 13.01
N SER A 112 14.46 -15.49 12.82
CA SER A 112 14.38 -16.85 13.37
C SER A 112 15.36 -17.75 12.62
N ASN A 113 15.73 -18.89 13.22
CA ASN A 113 16.49 -19.91 12.50
C ASN A 113 15.53 -20.98 11.97
N VAL A 114 15.79 -21.43 10.75
CA VAL A 114 15.26 -22.69 10.20
C VAL A 114 16.31 -23.77 10.37
N TYR A 115 15.85 -25.01 10.54
CA TYR A 115 16.71 -26.15 10.84
C TYR A 115 16.57 -27.23 9.77
N TYR A 116 17.68 -27.87 9.44
CA TYR A 116 17.75 -28.96 8.48
C TYR A 116 18.46 -30.16 9.09
N ASP A 117 18.00 -31.38 8.76
CA ASP A 117 18.68 -32.61 9.14
C ASP A 117 19.99 -32.79 8.33
N PHE A 118 20.76 -33.82 8.65
CA PHE A 118 22.01 -34.14 7.94
C PHE A 118 21.82 -34.49 6.45
N LYS A 119 20.59 -34.82 6.02
CA LYS A 119 20.23 -35.09 4.62
C LYS A 119 19.76 -33.83 3.89
N GLY A 120 19.63 -32.70 4.59
CA GLY A 120 19.15 -31.44 4.04
C GLY A 120 17.63 -31.28 4.06
N ASN A 121 16.87 -32.13 4.78
CA ASN A 121 15.42 -31.97 4.90
C ASN A 121 15.07 -30.93 5.95
N TYR A 122 14.06 -30.09 5.67
CA TYR A 122 13.55 -29.10 6.61
C TYR A 122 12.91 -29.74 7.85
N ILE A 123 13.30 -29.25 9.03
CA ILE A 123 12.78 -29.70 10.33
C ILE A 123 11.72 -28.68 10.80
N LYS A 124 10.44 -29.05 10.67
CA LYS A 124 9.31 -28.17 10.99
C LYS A 124 9.19 -27.86 12.48
N ASP A 125 9.31 -28.87 13.32
CA ASP A 125 9.27 -28.75 14.78
C ASP A 125 10.63 -29.16 15.34
N PHE A 126 11.56 -28.21 15.37
CA PHE A 126 12.91 -28.46 15.86
C PHE A 126 12.96 -28.87 17.34
N PRO A 127 12.18 -28.25 18.26
CA PRO A 127 12.08 -28.74 19.64
C PRO A 127 11.65 -30.21 19.74
N ALA A 128 10.58 -30.63 19.06
CA ALA A 128 10.12 -32.02 19.11
C ALA A 128 11.11 -32.97 18.40
N TRP A 129 11.71 -32.52 17.29
CA TRP A 129 12.71 -33.29 16.58
C TRP A 129 13.92 -33.59 17.47
N ARG A 130 14.43 -32.59 18.20
CA ARG A 130 15.56 -32.77 19.13
C ARG A 130 15.32 -33.78 20.24
N LEU A 131 14.08 -33.90 20.73
CA LEU A 131 13.74 -34.88 21.76
C LEU A 131 13.95 -36.32 21.28
N ASN A 132 13.67 -36.58 20.00
CA ASN A 132 13.77 -37.90 19.37
C ASN A 132 15.13 -38.16 18.70
N HIS A 133 15.94 -37.12 18.43
CA HIS A 133 17.18 -37.18 17.65
C HIS A 133 18.37 -36.55 18.41
N GLN A 134 18.58 -36.95 19.68
CA GLN A 134 19.48 -36.26 20.63
C GLN A 134 20.96 -36.22 20.22
N ASN A 135 21.39 -37.05 19.28
CA ASN A 135 22.79 -37.14 18.82
C ASN A 135 22.95 -36.96 17.29
N GLU A 136 21.90 -36.53 16.61
CA GLU A 136 21.96 -36.32 15.16
C GLU A 136 22.41 -34.91 14.82
N GLN A 137 23.22 -34.79 13.76
CA GLN A 137 23.68 -33.50 13.27
C GLN A 137 22.54 -32.75 12.57
N TYR A 138 22.49 -31.44 12.79
CA TYR A 138 21.57 -30.54 12.12
C TYR A 138 22.29 -29.25 11.70
N ARG A 139 21.78 -28.59 10.67
CA ARG A 139 22.21 -27.25 10.23
C ARG A 139 21.15 -26.23 10.63
N ALA A 140 21.57 -25.08 11.13
CA ALA A 140 20.70 -23.93 11.38
C ALA A 140 21.04 -22.79 10.41
N GLU A 141 20.01 -22.18 9.82
CA GLU A 141 20.15 -21.06 8.89
C GLU A 141 19.20 -19.93 9.26
N PRO A 142 19.59 -18.65 9.09
CA PRO A 142 18.66 -17.54 9.30
C PRO A 142 17.49 -17.60 8.30
N SER A 143 16.27 -17.61 8.81
CA SER A 143 15.02 -17.53 8.04
C SER A 143 14.90 -16.19 7.32
N THR A 144 14.39 -16.22 6.10
CA THR A 144 14.01 -15.02 5.32
C THR A 144 12.51 -14.79 5.27
N ALA A 145 11.69 -15.70 5.83
CA ALA A 145 10.23 -15.69 5.69
C ALA A 145 9.60 -14.37 6.15
N HIS A 146 9.96 -13.89 7.35
CA HIS A 146 9.47 -12.61 7.88
C HIS A 146 9.88 -11.42 7.01
N ALA A 147 11.13 -11.40 6.56
CA ALA A 147 11.65 -10.31 5.73
C ALA A 147 10.94 -10.27 4.37
N GLU A 148 10.72 -11.43 3.75
CA GLU A 148 10.00 -11.57 2.49
C GLU A 148 8.54 -11.16 2.63
N ALA A 149 7.86 -11.62 3.68
CA ALA A 149 6.47 -11.26 3.97
C ALA A 149 6.30 -9.75 4.17
N VAL A 150 7.11 -9.12 5.01
CA VAL A 150 7.02 -7.66 5.23
C VAL A 150 7.34 -6.88 3.96
N LYS A 151 8.33 -7.30 3.16
CA LYS A 151 8.63 -6.67 1.87
C LYS A 151 7.44 -6.77 0.90
N LYS A 152 6.80 -7.95 0.83
CA LYS A 152 5.57 -8.17 0.06
C LYS A 152 4.47 -7.23 0.52
N TRP A 153 4.16 -7.20 1.82
CA TRP A 153 3.13 -6.33 2.40
C TRP A 153 3.42 -4.85 2.14
N LYS A 154 4.66 -4.40 2.35
CA LYS A 154 5.10 -3.03 2.06
C LYS A 154 4.89 -2.67 0.59
N ASN A 155 5.21 -3.59 -0.32
CA ASN A 155 5.03 -3.37 -1.76
C ASN A 155 3.55 -3.30 -2.15
N ILE A 156 2.69 -4.11 -1.52
CA ILE A 156 1.23 -4.03 -1.70
C ILE A 156 0.73 -2.65 -1.25
N CYS A 157 1.07 -2.19 -0.04
CA CYS A 157 0.71 -0.85 0.44
C CYS A 157 1.18 0.27 -0.50
N LYS A 158 2.42 0.16 -1.01
CA LYS A 158 2.97 1.08 -2.01
C LYS A 158 2.11 1.11 -3.28
N ASN A 159 1.72 -0.05 -3.80
CA ASN A 159 0.93 -0.14 -5.02
C ASN A 159 -0.47 0.46 -4.87
N PHE A 160 -1.11 0.31 -3.70
CA PHE A 160 -2.38 1.00 -3.41
C PHE A 160 -2.22 2.52 -3.44
N LEU A 161 -1.15 3.05 -2.84
CA LEU A 161 -0.86 4.50 -2.86
C LEU A 161 -0.61 5.00 -4.29
N ILE A 162 0.22 4.28 -5.07
CA ILE A 162 0.50 4.63 -6.47
C ILE A 162 -0.77 4.60 -7.30
N ASN A 163 -1.59 3.55 -7.17
CA ASN A 163 -2.85 3.46 -7.88
C ASN A 163 -3.79 4.62 -7.53
N SER A 164 -3.85 5.03 -6.27
CA SER A 164 -4.62 6.21 -5.86
C SER A 164 -4.09 7.51 -6.45
N LEU A 165 -2.77 7.68 -6.53
CA LEU A 165 -2.12 8.85 -7.16
C LEU A 165 -2.30 8.90 -8.68
N GLN A 166 -2.26 7.75 -9.37
CA GLN A 166 -2.44 7.67 -10.81
C GLN A 166 -3.88 7.95 -11.24
N ASN A 167 -4.85 7.58 -10.41
CA ASN A 167 -6.27 7.71 -10.71
C ASN A 167 -6.95 8.90 -10.01
N SER A 168 -6.20 9.74 -9.30
CA SER A 168 -6.77 10.96 -8.69
C SER A 168 -7.05 12.02 -9.75
N ARG A 169 -8.18 12.72 -9.63
CA ARG A 169 -8.56 13.83 -10.52
C ARG A 169 -7.64 15.06 -10.42
N GLY A 170 -6.72 15.08 -9.46
CA GLY A 170 -5.75 16.14 -9.26
C GLY A 170 -4.58 15.68 -8.39
N THR A 171 -3.68 16.61 -8.09
CA THR A 171 -2.49 16.36 -7.29
C THR A 171 -2.82 16.32 -5.80
N ASP A 172 -2.47 15.23 -5.13
CA ASP A 172 -2.51 15.11 -3.67
C ASP A 172 -1.07 15.19 -3.12
N ALA A 173 -0.69 16.40 -2.67
CA ALA A 173 0.66 16.66 -2.18
C ALA A 173 1.03 15.78 -0.97
N ASN A 174 0.08 15.50 -0.08
CA ASN A 174 0.32 14.67 1.09
C ASN A 174 0.69 13.24 0.68
N LYS A 175 -0.06 12.67 -0.27
CA LYS A 175 0.27 11.34 -0.83
C LYS A 175 1.62 11.31 -1.53
N ILE A 176 2.01 12.40 -2.21
CA ILE A 176 3.33 12.52 -2.83
C ILE A 176 4.42 12.53 -1.76
N PHE A 177 4.30 13.34 -0.70
CA PHE A 177 5.28 13.36 0.38
C PHE A 177 5.40 12.01 1.08
N ILE A 178 4.29 11.33 1.32
CA ILE A 178 4.29 9.96 1.87
C ILE A 178 4.96 8.99 0.91
N ALA A 179 4.69 9.08 -0.39
CA ALA A 179 5.33 8.23 -1.40
C ALA A 179 6.86 8.37 -1.41
N LYS A 180 7.36 9.61 -1.27
CA LYS A 180 8.79 9.90 -1.15
C LYS A 180 9.36 9.38 0.17
N ALA A 181 8.77 9.75 1.30
CA ALA A 181 9.29 9.45 2.64
C ALA A 181 9.25 7.95 2.99
N ALA A 182 8.14 7.27 2.70
CA ALA A 182 7.94 5.88 3.12
C ALA A 182 8.48 4.85 2.10
N TYR A 183 8.50 5.21 0.81
CA TYR A 183 8.81 4.29 -0.28
C TYR A 183 9.98 4.72 -1.19
N GLY A 184 10.64 5.84 -0.88
CA GLY A 184 11.82 6.30 -1.61
C GLY A 184 11.55 6.70 -3.07
N MET A 185 10.31 7.08 -3.40
CA MET A 185 9.97 7.54 -4.74
C MET A 185 10.63 8.89 -5.02
N VAL A 186 11.07 9.10 -6.25
CA VAL A 186 11.72 10.34 -6.70
C VAL A 186 10.98 10.90 -7.89
N GLU A 187 10.85 12.22 -7.96
CA GLU A 187 10.38 12.90 -9.16
C GLU A 187 11.48 12.83 -10.23
N THR A 188 11.11 12.43 -11.44
CA THR A 188 12.01 12.54 -12.59
C THR A 188 12.00 13.98 -13.07
N ALA A 189 13.17 14.62 -13.12
CA ALA A 189 13.28 15.95 -13.71
C ALA A 189 12.75 15.92 -15.16
N PRO A 190 11.98 16.93 -15.58
CA PRO A 190 11.56 17.03 -16.97
C PRO A 190 12.81 17.07 -17.87
N ILE A 191 12.81 16.27 -18.93
CA ILE A 191 13.86 16.31 -19.94
C ILE A 191 13.77 17.70 -20.59
N PRO A 192 14.83 18.54 -20.52
CA PRO A 192 14.79 19.83 -21.18
C PRO A 192 14.60 19.60 -22.68
N VAL A 193 13.45 20.04 -23.19
CA VAL A 193 13.22 20.08 -24.63
C VAL A 193 14.16 21.15 -25.16
N GLN A 194 15.16 20.76 -25.96
CA GLN A 194 15.97 21.73 -26.69
C GLN A 194 15.04 22.53 -27.59
N ASN A 195 14.73 23.77 -27.19
CA ASN A 195 14.18 24.74 -28.12
C ASN A 195 15.24 24.90 -29.21
N ARG A 196 14.95 24.41 -30.42
CA ARG A 196 15.62 24.92 -31.60
C ARG A 196 15.13 26.35 -31.77
N GLU A 197 15.78 27.29 -31.10
CA GLU A 197 15.68 28.69 -31.46
C GLU A 197 16.12 28.78 -32.93
N GLN A 198 15.14 28.83 -33.84
CA GLN A 198 15.40 29.25 -35.21
C GLN A 198 15.77 30.73 -35.13
N HIS A 199 17.07 31.01 -34.95
CA HIS A 199 17.59 32.35 -35.21
C HIS A 199 17.41 32.62 -36.71
N ARG A 200 16.27 33.22 -37.08
CA ARG A 200 16.09 33.78 -38.41
C ARG A 200 17.03 34.98 -38.52
N THR A 201 17.81 35.05 -39.59
CA THR A 201 18.70 36.21 -39.80
C THR A 201 17.86 37.45 -40.12
N ALA A 202 18.40 38.64 -39.87
CA ALA A 202 17.70 39.89 -40.18
C ALA A 202 17.29 39.97 -41.67
N GLU A 203 18.05 39.34 -42.57
CA GLU A 203 17.70 39.26 -44.00
C GLU A 203 16.48 38.36 -44.26
N GLN A 204 16.33 37.25 -43.52
CA GLN A 204 15.16 36.38 -43.62
C GLN A 204 13.88 37.05 -43.12
N ILE A 205 13.98 38.04 -42.22
CA ILE A 205 12.85 38.84 -41.76
C ILE A 205 12.52 39.91 -42.80
N ALA A 206 13.53 40.55 -43.40
CA ALA A 206 13.33 41.56 -44.44
C ALA A 206 12.70 40.98 -45.71
N ALA A 207 12.98 39.71 -46.06
CA ALA A 207 12.38 39.06 -47.22
C ALA A 207 10.86 38.82 -47.10
N ASP A 208 10.31 38.74 -45.88
CA ASP A 208 8.87 38.59 -45.67
C ASP A 208 8.10 39.91 -45.93
N TYR A 209 8.80 41.06 -45.88
CA TYR A 209 8.25 42.38 -46.15
C TYR A 209 8.78 42.90 -47.50
N GLY A 210 8.16 42.44 -48.59
CA GLY A 210 8.36 43.03 -49.92
C GLY A 210 8.01 44.53 -49.95
N PRO A 211 8.44 45.28 -50.99
CA PRO A 211 8.31 46.74 -51.03
C PRO A 211 6.83 47.15 -50.85
N GLN A 212 6.58 47.98 -49.83
CA GLN A 212 5.25 48.53 -49.53
C GLN A 212 4.69 49.25 -50.76
N GLU A 213 3.69 48.65 -51.41
CA GLU A 213 2.80 49.38 -52.31
C GLU A 213 2.06 50.45 -51.48
N ALA A 214 2.06 51.69 -51.98
CA ALA A 214 1.47 52.84 -51.31
C ALA A 214 0.00 52.58 -50.95
N LEU A 215 -0.35 52.82 -49.69
CA LEU A 215 -1.72 52.68 -49.19
C LEU A 215 -2.61 53.78 -49.80
N PRO A 216 -3.82 53.45 -50.30
CA PRO A 216 -4.71 54.44 -50.88
C PRO A 216 -5.39 55.23 -49.75
N GLY A 217 -5.04 56.51 -49.57
CA GLY A 217 -5.73 57.34 -48.58
C GLY A 217 -5.08 58.64 -48.13
N ASP A 218 -4.13 59.22 -48.87
CA ASP A 218 -3.62 60.57 -48.56
C ASP A 218 -4.65 61.61 -49.04
N VAL A 219 -5.63 61.89 -48.18
CA VAL A 219 -6.46 63.10 -48.29
C VAL A 219 -5.61 64.26 -47.76
N GLU A 220 -5.20 65.17 -48.63
CA GLU A 220 -4.55 66.43 -48.25
C GLU A 220 -5.47 67.27 -47.33
N PRO A 221 -4.97 67.80 -46.21
CA PRO A 221 -5.74 68.74 -45.39
C PRO A 221 -5.69 70.16 -46.00
N ASP A 222 -6.86 70.73 -46.26
CA ASP A 222 -7.09 72.12 -46.64
C ASP A 222 -6.64 73.07 -45.51
N PHE A 223 -5.70 73.98 -45.81
CA PHE A 223 -5.43 75.21 -45.07
C PHE A 223 -5.11 76.36 -46.03
#